data_AF-A0A831V733-F1
#
_entry.id   AF-A0A831V733-F1
#
_cell.length_a   1.000
_cell.length_b   1.000
_cell.length_c   1.000
_cell.angle_alpha   90.00
_cell.angle_beta   90.00
_cell.angle_gamma   90.00
#
_symmetry.space_group_name_H-M   'P 1'
#
loop_
_entity.id
_entity.type
_entity.pdbx_description
1 polymer ?
#
loop_
_entity_poly.entity_id
_entity_poly.type
_entity_poly.pdbx_seq_one_letter_code
_entity_poly.pdbx_strand_id
1 'polypeptide(L)' 'MLIQRGRERLDCEVADFEKFSALPEDVQRKVLEALGCPCVDASTRLLLLKLERMGVLRCL' A
#
# COMPACT_ATOMS: atom_id res chain seq x y z
N MET A 1 7.80 22.61 -18.62
CA MET A 1 7.70 21.14 -18.64
C MET A 1 7.51 20.68 -17.20
N LEU A 2 6.31 20.19 -16.87
CA LEU A 2 5.94 19.79 -15.51
C LEU A 2 6.82 18.61 -15.08
N ILE A 3 7.53 18.81 -13.98
CA ILE A 3 8.36 17.82 -13.31
C ILE A 3 7.46 16.64 -12.94
N GLN A 4 7.44 15.59 -13.75
CA GLN A 4 6.95 14.28 -13.32
C GLN A 4 8.00 13.74 -12.34
N ARG A 5 7.95 14.23 -11.09
CA ARG A 5 8.60 13.57 -9.95
C ARG A 5 8.17 12.11 -10.03
N GLY A 6 9.13 11.21 -10.21
CA GLY A 6 8.88 9.79 -10.42
C GLY A 6 7.80 9.30 -9.48
N ARG A 7 6.59 9.06 -10.02
CA ARG A 7 5.58 8.26 -9.34
C ARG A 7 6.12 6.85 -9.38
N GLU A 8 6.93 6.50 -8.37
CA GLU A 8 7.18 5.10 -8.02
C GLU A 8 5.79 4.48 -7.81
N ARG A 9 5.30 3.76 -8.82
CA ARG A 9 4.14 2.90 -8.63
C ARG A 9 4.58 1.83 -7.64
N LEU A 10 4.01 1.87 -6.45
CA LEU A 10 4.11 0.77 -5.51
C LEU A 10 3.15 -0.31 -6.02
N ASP A 11 3.70 -1.22 -6.81
CA ASP A 11 3.00 -2.41 -7.27
C ASP A 11 3.01 -3.40 -6.10
N CYS A 12 1.95 -3.38 -5.29
CA CYS A 12 1.82 -4.23 -4.13
C CYS A 12 0.54 -5.06 -4.22
N GLU A 13 0.59 -6.29 -3.72
CA GLU A 13 -0.56 -7.19 -3.63
C GLU A 13 -0.73 -7.70 -2.19
N VAL A 14 -1.94 -8.15 -1.85
CA VAL A 14 -2.21 -8.78 -0.56
C VAL A 14 -1.61 -10.20 -0.59
N ALA A 15 -0.58 -10.41 0.21
CA ALA A 15 0.13 -11.69 0.29
C ALA A 15 -0.54 -12.68 1.26
N ASP A 16 -1.14 -12.15 2.34
CA ASP A 16 -1.78 -12.94 3.40
C ASP A 16 -3.13 -12.31 3.76
N PHE A 17 -4.21 -12.90 3.25
CA PHE A 17 -5.56 -12.39 3.44
C PHE A 17 -6.03 -12.49 4.89
N GLU A 18 -5.64 -13.53 5.63
CA GLU A 18 -6.02 -13.69 7.03
C GLU A 18 -5.45 -12.54 7.87
N LYS A 19 -4.15 -12.24 7.71
CA LYS A 19 -3.52 -11.11 8.39
C LYS A 19 -4.10 -9.76 7.94
N PHE A 20 -4.44 -9.63 6.66
CA PHE A 20 -5.07 -8.42 6.14
C PHE A 20 -6.45 -8.20 6.77
N SER A 21 -7.27 -9.23 6.83
CA SER A 21 -8.62 -9.18 7.41
C SER A 21 -8.64 -8.89 8.91
N ALA A 22 -7.54 -9.21 9.61
CA ALA A 22 -7.36 -8.89 11.02
C ALA A 22 -6.99 -7.42 11.28
N LEU A 23 -6.67 -6.63 10.25
CA LEU A 23 -6.39 -5.20 10.38
C LEU A 23 -7.69 -4.41 10.68
N PRO A 24 -7.59 -3.22 11.31
CA PRO A 24 -8.74 -2.33 11.45
C PRO A 24 -9.34 -1.95 10.08
N GLU A 25 -10.67 -1.80 10.02
CA GLU A 25 -11.39 -1.51 8.76
C GLU A 25 -10.84 -0.25 8.06
N ASP A 26 -10.50 0.81 8.81
CA ASP A 26 -9.91 2.04 8.27
C ASP A 26 -8.57 1.78 7.55
N VAL A 27 -7.78 0.84 8.07
CA VAL A 27 -6.50 0.43 7.49
C VAL A 27 -6.73 -0.41 6.24
N GLN A 28 -7.68 -1.36 6.29
CA GLN A 28 -8.02 -2.18 5.12
C GLN A 28 -8.47 -1.30 3.94
N ARG A 29 -9.37 -0.34 4.21
CA ARG A 29 -9.86 0.61 3.21
C ARG A 29 -8.73 1.43 2.59
N LYS A 30 -7.88 2.02 3.42
CA LYS A 30 -6.71 2.80 2.95
C LYS A 30 -5.75 1.98 2.10
N VAL A 31 -5.52 0.71 2.45
CA VAL A 31 -4.65 -0.17 1.68
C VAL A 31 -5.28 -0.46 0.31
N LEU A 32 -6.56 -0.83 0.26
CA LEU A 32 -7.24 -1.10 -1.01
C LEU A 32 -7.30 0.13 -1.91
N GLU A 33 -7.57 1.31 -1.34
CA GLU A 33 -7.50 2.59 -2.07
C GLU A 33 -6.09 2.88 -2.60
N ALA A 34 -5.06 2.56 -1.81
CA ALA A 34 -3.66 2.73 -2.20
C ALA A 34 -3.23 1.77 -3.31
N LEU A 35 -3.70 0.52 -3.30
CA LEU A 35 -3.44 -0.45 -4.37
C LEU A 35 -4.13 -0.06 -5.69
N GLY A 36 -5.31 0.58 -5.59
CA GLY A 36 -6.07 1.06 -6.76
C GLY A 36 -5.61 2.41 -7.32
N CYS A 37 -4.76 3.15 -6.61
CA CYS A 37 -4.40 4.52 -6.96
C CYS A 37 -2.88 4.69 -7.18
N PRO A 38 -2.43 5.22 -8.34
CA PRO A 38 -1.01 5.48 -8.59
C PRO A 38 -0.45 6.69 -7.81
N CYS A 39 -1.25 7.32 -6.95
CA CYS A 39 -0.90 8.51 -6.19
C CYS A 39 -1.07 8.20 -4.69
N VAL A 40 -0.04 7.65 -4.08
CA VAL A 40 0.00 7.41 -2.64
C VAL A 40 0.83 8.49 -1.95
N ASP A 41 0.26 9.15 -0.95
CA ASP A 41 0.98 10.09 -0.10
C ASP A 41 2.07 9.38 0.74
N ALA A 42 3.04 10.14 1.24
CA ALA A 42 4.19 9.61 1.98
C ALA A 42 3.78 8.75 3.21
N SER A 43 2.71 9.14 3.91
CA SER A 43 2.17 8.39 5.06
C SER A 43 1.61 7.02 4.64
N THR A 44 0.92 6.96 3.52
CA THR A 44 0.37 5.72 2.96
C THR A 44 1.48 4.80 2.47
N ARG A 45 2.53 5.35 1.85
CA ARG A 45 3.74 4.59 1.48
C ARG A 45 4.40 3.92 2.69
N LEU A 46 4.54 4.64 3.81
CA LEU A 46 5.07 4.07 5.05
C LEU A 46 4.19 2.95 5.60
N LEU A 47 2.87 3.10 5.50
CA LEU A 47 1.92 2.05 5.91
C LEU A 47 2.10 0.78 5.07
N LEU A 48 2.18 0.90 3.74
CA LEU A 48 2.36 -0.24 2.83
C LEU A 48 3.68 -0.99 3.13
N LEU A 49 4.79 -0.27 3.30
CA LEU A 49 6.09 -0.86 3.65
C LEU A 49 6.06 -1.56 5.01
N LYS A 50 5.33 -1.01 5.98
CA LYS A 50 5.16 -1.64 7.29
C LYS A 50 4.38 -2.95 7.17
N LEU A 51 3.32 -2.96 6.38
CA LEU A 51 2.49 -4.14 6.13
C LEU A 51 3.25 -5.22 5.35
N GLU A 52 4.12 -4.81 4.42
CA GLU A 52 5.03 -5.71 3.71
C GLU A 52 5.99 -6.43 4.67
N ARG A 53 6.63 -5.67 5.59
CA ARG A 53 7.50 -6.26 6.62
C ARG A 53 6.77 -7.19 7.58
N MET A 54 5.47 -6.98 7.78
CA MET A 54 4.61 -7.86 8.58
C MET A 54 4.12 -9.09 7.78
N GLY A 55 4.48 -9.19 6.50
CA GLY A 55 4.06 -10.26 5.61
C GLY A 55 2.58 -10.21 5.25
N VAL A 56 1.95 -9.04 5.34
CA VAL A 56 0.55 -8.82 4.95
C VAL A 56 0.46 -8.49 3.46
N LEU A 57 1.38 -7.65 2.99
CA LEU A 57 1.50 -7.25 1.60
C LEU A 57 2.79 -7.81 1.00
N ARG A 58 2.83 -7.86 -0.32
CA ARG A 58 4.05 -8.10 -1.10
C ARG A 58 4.15 -7.03 -2.17
N CYS A 59 5.22 -6.24 -2.12
CA CYS A 59 5.51 -5.22 -3.12
C CYS A 59 6.58 -5.76 -4.10
N LEU A 60 6.45 -5.43 -5.39
CA LEU A 60 7.33 -5.88 -6.49
C LEU A 60 8.33 -4.80 -6.93
#